data_AF-X1JAF5-F1
#
_entry.id   AF-X1JAF5-F1
#
_cell.length_a   1.000
_cell.length_b   1.000
_cell.length_c   1.000
_cell.angle_alpha   90.00
_cell.angle_beta   90.00
_cell.angle_gamma   90.00
#
_symmetry.space_group_name_H-M   'P 1'
#
loop_
_entity.id
_entity.type
_entity.pdbx_description
1 polymer ?
#
loop_
_entity_poly.entity_id
_entity_poly.type
_entity_poly.pdbx_seq_one_letter_code
_entity_poly.pdbx_strand_id
1 'polypeptide(L)'
;MEGRLLSLDDVVTEIGEDDFLPQTRYITKGHTYLLPWNLGASVWFIRTDLFAEKGLTAPDTWKELLQCAEALTEDLDGDGMIDRYGASVPAGPDVTNFYFAEKIWQSGWDLFNEDLNVILDNPRSVEALEFTVALSRYAPPGVLSYSWYEVIDGFVSKRAAMCWYLGRVFSHVYMHAPDIKDAVECIPLPKGRMRASYYDPSVVCAMNTTEYPEAAKKFLKFLITGEPCVRFLLTVPGHILPALKSVQELWLTADNEVIRD
;
A
#
# COMPACT_ATOMS: atom_id res chain seq x y z
N MET A 1 0.10 10.47 23.52
CA MET A 1 -0.03 9.01 23.76
C MET A 1 0.22 8.73 25.23
N GLU A 2 1.40 9.07 25.74
CA GLU A 2 1.66 9.14 27.18
C GLU A 2 0.60 9.97 27.93
N GLY A 3 0.16 9.48 29.09
CA GLY A 3 -0.86 10.12 29.92
C GLY A 3 -2.32 9.96 29.44
N ARG A 4 -2.54 9.34 28.26
CA ARG A 4 -3.89 9.06 27.73
C ARG A 4 -4.12 7.59 27.35
N LEU A 5 -3.06 6.88 26.99
CA LEU A 5 -3.11 5.47 26.59
C LEU A 5 -2.51 4.59 27.68
N LEU A 6 -3.05 3.38 27.81
CA LEU A 6 -2.54 2.33 28.68
C LEU A 6 -1.17 1.88 28.16
N SER A 7 -0.19 1.69 29.05
CA SER A 7 1.07 1.01 28.66
C SER A 7 0.76 -0.45 28.32
N LEU A 8 1.38 -0.92 27.23
CA LEU A 8 1.26 -2.27 26.69
C LEU A 8 2.61 -3.00 26.71
N ASP A 9 3.57 -2.54 27.54
CA ASP A 9 4.91 -3.11 27.62
C ASP A 9 4.89 -4.57 28.09
N ASP A 10 3.99 -4.90 29.01
CA ASP A 10 3.76 -6.27 29.47
C ASP A 10 3.19 -7.14 28.34
N VAL A 11 2.25 -6.63 27.54
CA VAL A 11 1.73 -7.34 26.37
C VAL A 11 2.83 -7.61 25.35
N VAL A 12 3.70 -6.62 25.08
CA VAL A 12 4.87 -6.80 24.21
C VAL A 12 5.81 -7.87 24.76
N THR A 13 6.10 -7.84 26.06
CA THR A 13 6.95 -8.83 26.73
C THR A 13 6.37 -10.24 26.63
N GLU A 14 5.05 -10.37 26.81
CA GLU A 14 4.36 -11.67 26.72
C GLU A 14 4.28 -12.22 25.29
N ILE A 15 4.24 -11.36 24.28
CA ILE A 15 4.30 -11.78 22.87
C ILE A 15 5.74 -12.18 22.50
N GLY A 16 6.72 -11.48 23.06
CA GLY A 16 8.14 -11.60 22.71
C GLY A 16 8.53 -10.51 21.73
N GLU A 17 9.48 -9.66 22.12
CA GLU A 17 9.89 -8.51 21.32
C GLU A 17 10.39 -8.88 19.92
N ASP A 18 11.05 -10.03 19.82
CA ASP A 18 11.60 -10.55 18.57
C ASP A 18 10.53 -11.05 17.60
N ASP A 19 9.28 -11.24 18.06
CA ASP A 19 8.17 -11.65 17.19
C ASP A 19 7.65 -10.48 16.35
N PHE A 20 7.88 -9.23 16.78
CA PHE A 20 7.49 -8.05 16.01
C PHE A 20 8.39 -7.88 14.79
N LEU A 21 7.79 -7.62 13.62
CA LEU A 21 8.56 -7.30 12.42
C LEU A 21 9.33 -5.97 12.60
N PRO A 22 10.44 -5.77 11.85
CA PRO A 22 11.18 -4.51 11.89
C PRO A 22 10.25 -3.30 11.67
N GLN A 23 10.47 -2.23 12.44
CA GLN A 23 9.73 -0.96 12.37
C GLN A 23 8.24 -1.01 12.75
N THR A 24 7.71 -2.14 13.21
CA THR A 24 6.30 -2.23 13.64
C THR A 24 6.07 -1.86 15.10
N ARG A 25 7.14 -1.73 15.89
CA ARG A 25 7.08 -1.29 17.30
C ARG A 25 7.13 0.24 17.40
N TYR A 26 6.08 0.81 18.00
CA TYR A 26 5.97 2.26 18.23
C TYR A 26 6.34 2.60 19.68
N ILE A 27 7.63 2.89 19.89
CA ILE A 27 8.15 3.20 21.23
C ILE A 27 8.16 4.73 21.42
N THR A 28 7.44 5.20 22.44
CA THR A 28 7.42 6.61 22.86
C THR A 28 7.97 6.72 24.27
N LYS A 29 9.09 7.45 24.44
CA LYS A 29 9.78 7.62 25.73
C LYS A 29 10.06 6.30 26.47
N GLY A 30 10.44 5.26 25.74
CA GLY A 30 10.75 3.95 26.30
C GLY A 30 9.55 3.04 26.58
N HIS A 31 8.33 3.48 26.28
CA HIS A 31 7.11 2.71 26.48
C HIS A 31 6.35 2.46 25.16
N THR A 32 5.66 1.33 25.10
CA THR A 32 4.75 0.95 24.02
C THR A 32 3.32 1.25 24.43
N TYR A 33 2.62 2.03 23.60
CA TYR A 33 1.20 2.37 23.80
C TYR A 33 0.30 1.91 22.65
N LEU A 34 0.92 1.47 21.55
CA LEU A 34 0.27 1.06 20.32
C LEU A 34 0.82 -0.31 19.93
N LEU A 35 -0.07 -1.26 19.66
CA LEU A 35 0.32 -2.55 19.10
C LEU A 35 -0.01 -2.58 17.60
N PRO A 36 0.92 -3.03 16.74
CA PRO A 36 0.65 -3.15 15.32
C PRO A 36 -0.31 -4.31 15.09
N TRP A 37 -1.44 -4.04 14.44
CA TRP A 37 -2.43 -5.05 14.12
C TRP A 37 -2.18 -5.65 12.74
N ASN A 38 -1.98 -4.78 11.75
CA ASN A 38 -1.66 -5.18 10.39
C ASN A 38 -0.90 -4.06 9.67
N LEU A 39 -0.27 -4.42 8.55
CA LEU A 39 0.55 -3.54 7.74
C LEU A 39 -0.01 -3.42 6.33
N GLY A 40 0.15 -2.26 5.72
CA GLY A 40 -0.02 -2.05 4.29
C GLY A 40 1.20 -1.34 3.73
N ALA A 41 1.59 -1.69 2.51
CA ALA A 41 2.58 -0.94 1.76
C ALA A 41 2.10 -0.84 0.31
N SER A 42 2.29 0.33 -0.27
CA SER A 42 1.99 0.52 -1.69
C SER A 42 3.04 -0.14 -2.57
N VAL A 43 2.56 -0.70 -3.68
CA VAL A 43 3.32 -1.36 -4.74
C VAL A 43 2.74 -0.95 -6.10
N TRP A 44 3.43 -1.34 -7.18
CA TRP A 44 2.83 -1.31 -8.51
C TRP A 44 2.41 -2.71 -8.92
N PHE A 45 1.20 -2.83 -9.45
CA PHE A 45 0.75 -4.02 -10.16
C PHE A 45 0.94 -3.80 -11.66
N ILE A 46 1.46 -4.80 -12.34
CA ILE A 46 1.70 -4.78 -13.78
C ILE A 46 1.05 -5.99 -14.46
N ARG A 47 0.68 -5.81 -15.73
CA ARG A 47 0.26 -6.89 -16.63
C ARG A 47 1.45 -7.46 -17.38
N THR A 48 1.99 -8.58 -16.91
CA THR A 48 3.23 -9.18 -17.45
C THR A 48 3.07 -9.65 -18.89
N ASP A 49 1.87 -10.06 -19.29
CA ASP A 49 1.53 -10.42 -20.66
C ASP A 49 1.61 -9.22 -21.62
N LEU A 50 1.08 -8.06 -21.22
CA LEU A 50 1.18 -6.83 -22.00
C LEU A 50 2.63 -6.31 -22.07
N PHE A 51 3.39 -6.48 -20.99
CA PHE A 51 4.81 -6.17 -20.99
C PHE A 51 5.57 -7.07 -21.97
N ALA A 52 5.29 -8.37 -21.98
CA ALA A 52 5.91 -9.32 -22.90
C ALA A 52 5.56 -9.01 -24.37
N GLU A 53 4.30 -8.68 -24.66
CA GLU A 53 3.85 -8.28 -26.01
C GLU A 53 4.63 -7.08 -26.55
N LYS A 54 4.91 -6.09 -25.69
CA LYS A 54 5.63 -4.86 -26.04
C LYS A 54 7.16 -4.97 -25.88
N GLY A 55 7.68 -6.11 -25.41
CA GLY A 55 9.10 -6.27 -25.10
C GLY A 55 9.59 -5.34 -23.98
N LEU A 56 8.72 -5.00 -23.03
CA LEU A 56 9.02 -4.14 -21.90
C LEU A 56 9.55 -4.96 -20.71
N THR A 57 10.35 -4.30 -19.87
CA THR A 57 10.78 -4.82 -18.57
C THR A 57 10.10 -4.04 -17.46
N ALA A 58 9.87 -4.66 -16.30
CA ALA A 58 9.33 -3.98 -15.13
C ALA A 58 10.14 -2.70 -14.80
N PRO A 59 9.48 -1.54 -14.63
CA PRO A 59 10.17 -0.27 -14.42
C PRO A 59 10.82 -0.19 -13.03
N ASP A 60 12.07 0.26 -12.97
CA ASP A 60 12.79 0.51 -11.71
C ASP A 60 12.82 2.00 -11.34
N THR A 61 12.63 2.88 -12.33
CA THR A 61 12.66 4.35 -12.18
C THR A 61 11.37 5.02 -12.64
N TRP A 62 11.13 6.24 -12.17
CA TRP A 62 10.04 7.09 -12.66
C TRP A 62 10.06 7.28 -14.19
N LYS A 63 11.26 7.42 -14.77
CA LYS A 63 11.41 7.55 -16.23
C LYS A 63 10.94 6.30 -16.95
N GLU A 64 11.38 5.12 -16.51
CA GLU A 64 10.96 3.85 -17.11
C GLU A 64 9.47 3.60 -16.91
N LEU A 65 8.91 3.99 -15.76
CA LEU A 65 7.47 3.88 -15.50
C LEU A 65 6.66 4.73 -16.49
N LEU A 66 7.10 5.97 -16.78
CA LEU A 66 6.46 6.82 -17.79
C LEU A 66 6.57 6.21 -19.19
N GLN A 67 7.72 5.63 -19.55
CA GLN A 67 7.92 4.96 -20.84
C GLN A 67 7.02 3.72 -20.98
N CYS A 68 6.88 2.92 -19.92
CA CYS A 68 5.96 1.79 -19.90
C CYS A 68 4.51 2.27 -20.00
N ALA A 69 4.14 3.33 -19.26
CA ALA A 69 2.80 3.88 -19.29
C ALA A 69 2.43 4.43 -20.67
N GLU A 70 3.36 5.13 -21.34
CA GLU A 70 3.19 5.59 -22.72
C GLU A 70 3.00 4.42 -23.68
N ALA A 71 3.88 3.41 -23.64
CA ALA A 71 3.84 2.26 -24.54
C ALA A 71 2.60 1.37 -24.37
N LEU A 72 1.97 1.41 -23.20
CA LEU A 72 0.78 0.64 -22.84
C LEU A 72 -0.52 1.47 -22.90
N THR A 73 -0.43 2.75 -23.29
CA THR A 73 -1.59 3.60 -23.56
C THR A 73 -1.97 3.45 -25.03
N GLU A 74 -3.11 2.82 -25.30
CA GLU A 74 -3.44 2.29 -26.62
C GLU A 74 -4.92 2.52 -26.98
N ASP A 75 -5.09 2.98 -28.20
CA ASP A 75 -6.32 2.90 -28.99
C ASP A 75 -6.26 1.55 -29.73
N LEU A 76 -7.09 0.59 -29.29
CA LEU A 76 -7.02 -0.80 -29.74
C LEU A 76 -7.87 -1.04 -30.99
N ASP A 77 -8.90 -0.21 -31.22
CA ASP A 77 -9.81 -0.34 -32.37
C ASP A 77 -9.58 0.71 -33.47
N GLY A 78 -8.72 1.70 -33.21
CA GLY A 78 -8.32 2.74 -34.14
C GLY A 78 -9.36 3.86 -34.31
N ASP A 79 -10.31 4.02 -33.39
CA ASP A 79 -11.36 5.02 -33.46
C ASP A 79 -10.93 6.43 -33.00
N GLY A 80 -9.69 6.56 -32.53
CA GLY A 80 -9.11 7.80 -32.01
C GLY A 80 -9.33 8.02 -30.51
N MET A 81 -9.94 7.07 -29.81
CA MET A 81 -10.12 7.06 -28.36
C MET A 81 -9.22 6.00 -27.73
N ILE A 82 -8.72 6.29 -26.53
CA ILE A 82 -7.89 5.34 -25.79
C ILE A 82 -8.79 4.32 -25.07
N ASP A 83 -8.63 3.04 -25.42
CA ASP A 83 -9.29 1.89 -24.78
C ASP A 83 -8.57 1.44 -23.52
N ARG A 84 -7.23 1.41 -23.58
CA ARG A 84 -6.37 0.98 -22.49
C ARG A 84 -5.38 2.06 -22.15
N TYR A 85 -5.32 2.40 -20.87
CA TYR A 85 -4.41 3.38 -20.32
C TYR A 85 -3.19 2.68 -19.70
N GLY A 86 -2.04 3.35 -19.73
CA GLY A 86 -0.82 2.82 -19.14
C GLY A 86 -0.87 2.69 -17.64
N ALA A 87 -1.59 3.58 -16.94
CA ALA A 87 -1.60 3.64 -15.49
C ALA A 87 -2.98 3.95 -14.89
N SER A 88 -3.26 3.40 -13.72
CA SER A 88 -4.36 3.78 -12.84
C SER A 88 -3.80 4.17 -11.48
N VAL A 89 -4.10 5.39 -11.03
CA VAL A 89 -3.58 5.97 -9.77
C VAL A 89 -4.66 6.77 -9.05
N PRO A 90 -4.63 6.86 -7.71
CA PRO A 90 -5.57 7.70 -6.98
C PRO A 90 -5.16 9.17 -7.09
N ALA A 91 -6.04 9.99 -7.64
CA ALA A 91 -5.85 11.44 -7.75
C ALA A 91 -7.10 12.25 -7.34
N GLY A 92 -8.08 11.59 -6.70
CA GLY A 92 -9.22 12.24 -6.07
C GLY A 92 -8.81 13.13 -4.89
N PRO A 93 -9.65 14.12 -4.50
CA PRO A 93 -9.33 15.09 -3.47
C PRO A 93 -9.06 14.48 -2.09
N ASP A 94 -9.71 13.36 -1.77
CA ASP A 94 -9.61 12.70 -0.46
C ASP A 94 -8.46 11.68 -0.36
N VAL A 95 -7.78 11.40 -1.48
CA VAL A 95 -6.75 10.34 -1.55
C VAL A 95 -5.42 10.80 -2.15
N THR A 96 -5.41 11.94 -2.85
CA THR A 96 -4.21 12.51 -3.48
C THR A 96 -3.07 12.70 -2.50
N ASN A 97 -3.37 13.05 -1.25
CA ASN A 97 -2.36 13.25 -0.21
C ASN A 97 -1.51 11.98 0.02
N PHE A 98 -2.09 10.79 -0.04
CA PHE A 98 -1.35 9.54 0.17
C PHE A 98 -0.39 9.26 -0.99
N TYR A 99 -0.89 9.35 -2.22
CA TYR A 99 -0.10 9.12 -3.42
C TYR A 99 0.99 10.19 -3.60
N PHE A 100 0.63 11.46 -3.41
CA PHE A 100 1.56 12.57 -3.63
C PHE A 100 2.62 12.68 -2.53
N ALA A 101 2.27 12.40 -1.25
CA ALA A 101 3.26 12.31 -0.18
C ALA A 101 4.34 11.26 -0.49
N GLU A 102 3.95 10.10 -1.02
CA GLU A 102 4.91 9.09 -1.47
C GLU A 102 5.84 9.62 -2.56
N LYS A 103 5.33 10.41 -3.52
CA LYS A 103 6.17 11.00 -4.57
C LYS A 103 7.13 12.03 -4.03
N ILE A 104 6.72 12.81 -3.03
CA ILE A 104 7.62 13.73 -2.31
C ILE A 104 8.74 12.94 -1.63
N TRP A 105 8.44 11.84 -0.93
CA TRP A 105 9.48 11.01 -0.32
C TRP A 105 10.40 10.35 -1.35
N GLN A 106 9.86 9.87 -2.48
CA GLN A 106 10.66 9.33 -3.59
C GLN A 106 11.56 10.39 -4.26
N SER A 107 11.18 11.67 -4.21
CA SER A 107 12.04 12.79 -4.61
C SER A 107 13.17 13.08 -3.61
N GLY A 108 13.19 12.39 -2.47
CA GLY A 108 14.15 12.61 -1.39
C GLY A 108 13.84 13.86 -0.56
N TRP A 109 12.57 14.24 -0.46
CA TRP A 109 12.13 15.37 0.36
C TRP A 109 10.99 14.95 1.30
N ASP A 110 10.48 15.87 2.10
CA ASP A 110 9.39 15.61 3.05
C ASP A 110 8.40 16.78 3.09
N LEU A 111 7.24 16.57 3.72
CA LEU A 111 6.20 17.59 3.87
C LEU A 111 6.47 18.52 5.06
N PHE A 112 7.10 18.00 6.11
CA PHE A 112 7.40 18.71 7.35
C PHE A 112 8.85 18.50 7.77
N ASN A 113 9.44 19.48 8.46
CA ASN A 113 10.71 19.27 9.16
C ASN A 113 10.51 18.69 10.58
N GLU A 114 11.60 18.45 11.30
CA GLU A 114 11.57 17.87 12.66
C GLU A 114 10.78 18.74 13.67
N ASP A 115 10.73 20.06 13.44
CA ASP A 115 9.96 21.02 14.24
C ASP A 115 8.49 21.12 13.79
N LEU A 116 8.04 20.27 12.87
CA LEU A 116 6.70 20.24 12.27
C LEU A 116 6.33 21.49 11.45
N ASN A 117 7.33 22.26 11.00
CA ASN A 117 7.09 23.33 10.04
C ASN A 117 6.86 22.73 8.64
N VAL A 118 5.91 23.29 7.91
CA VAL A 118 5.64 22.90 6.51
C VAL A 118 6.83 23.31 5.63
N ILE A 119 7.40 22.33 4.92
CA ILE A 119 8.55 22.52 4.02
C ILE A 119 8.25 22.07 2.59
N LEU A 120 6.96 21.99 2.23
CA LEU A 120 6.49 21.49 0.94
C LEU A 120 7.01 22.32 -0.26
N ASP A 121 7.19 23.63 -0.11
CA ASP A 121 7.69 24.50 -1.17
C ASP A 121 9.19 24.28 -1.41
N ASN A 122 9.52 23.28 -2.24
CA ASN A 122 10.88 22.87 -2.53
C ASN A 122 11.00 22.35 -3.98
N PRO A 123 12.14 22.56 -4.67
CA PRO A 123 12.35 22.01 -6.01
C PRO A 123 12.15 20.49 -6.12
N ARG A 124 12.41 19.72 -5.06
CA ARG A 124 12.16 18.27 -5.04
C ARG A 124 10.66 17.93 -5.01
N SER A 125 9.86 18.70 -4.28
CA SER A 125 8.40 18.60 -4.34
C SER A 125 7.85 18.94 -5.72
N VAL A 126 8.46 19.93 -6.40
CA VAL A 126 8.12 20.25 -7.80
C VAL A 126 8.45 19.08 -8.73
N GLU A 127 9.62 18.44 -8.59
CA GLU A 127 10.00 17.23 -9.35
C GLU A 127 8.97 16.10 -9.17
N ALA A 128 8.49 15.87 -7.94
CA ALA A 128 7.43 14.90 -7.65
C ALA A 128 6.09 15.26 -8.32
N LEU A 129 5.73 16.55 -8.35
CA LEU A 129 4.50 17.02 -8.98
C LEU A 129 4.57 16.88 -10.49
N GLU A 130 5.68 17.27 -11.10
CA GLU A 130 5.91 17.13 -12.54
C GLU A 130 5.81 15.67 -12.99
N PHE A 131 6.40 14.73 -12.23
CA PHE A 131 6.23 13.30 -12.47
C PHE A 131 4.77 12.87 -12.38
N THR A 132 4.06 13.29 -11.33
CA THR A 132 2.63 12.94 -11.12
C THR A 132 1.76 13.43 -12.28
N VAL A 133 1.99 14.67 -12.75
CA VAL A 133 1.29 15.27 -13.89
C VAL A 133 1.67 14.60 -15.21
N ALA A 134 2.93 14.18 -15.37
CA ALA A 134 3.35 13.44 -16.56
C ALA A 134 2.65 12.07 -16.63
N LEU A 135 2.59 11.36 -15.50
CA LEU A 135 1.95 10.04 -15.43
C LEU A 135 0.44 10.12 -15.64
N SER A 136 -0.22 11.18 -15.16
CA SER A 136 -1.67 11.34 -15.31
C SER A 136 -2.12 11.47 -16.77
N ARG A 137 -1.22 11.78 -17.70
CA ARG A 137 -1.51 11.79 -19.15
C ARG A 137 -1.75 10.41 -19.72
N TYR A 138 -1.23 9.38 -19.04
CA TYR A 138 -1.38 7.96 -19.38
C TYR A 138 -2.39 7.27 -18.47
N ALA A 139 -3.23 8.05 -17.78
CA ALA A 139 -4.32 7.58 -16.95
C ALA A 139 -5.68 7.96 -17.56
N PRO A 140 -6.77 7.28 -17.16
CA PRO A 140 -8.10 7.59 -17.68
C PRO A 140 -8.48 9.07 -17.48
N PRO A 141 -9.26 9.70 -18.38
CA PRO A 141 -9.64 11.12 -18.29
C PRO A 141 -10.28 11.53 -16.95
N GLY A 142 -10.95 10.58 -16.27
CA GLY A 142 -11.56 10.77 -14.96
C GLY A 142 -10.63 10.58 -13.76
N VAL A 143 -9.31 10.44 -13.96
CA VAL A 143 -8.37 10.10 -12.86
C VAL A 143 -8.44 11.08 -11.68
N LEU A 144 -8.74 12.36 -11.92
CA LEU A 144 -8.87 13.37 -10.86
C LEU A 144 -10.07 13.15 -9.92
N SER A 145 -10.97 12.21 -10.24
CA SER A 145 -12.03 11.75 -9.33
C SER A 145 -11.77 10.35 -8.78
N TYR A 146 -10.67 9.69 -9.16
CA TYR A 146 -10.40 8.32 -8.75
C TYR A 146 -10.01 8.27 -7.28
N SER A 147 -10.77 7.47 -6.52
CA SER A 147 -10.41 7.03 -5.19
C SER A 147 -9.87 5.59 -5.26
N TRP A 148 -9.82 4.93 -4.12
CA TRP A 148 -9.31 3.58 -3.96
C TRP A 148 -9.98 2.56 -4.89
N TYR A 149 -11.31 2.60 -4.99
CA TYR A 149 -12.05 1.61 -5.77
C TYR A 149 -11.83 1.77 -7.27
N GLU A 150 -11.88 3.01 -7.79
CA GLU A 150 -11.72 3.28 -9.22
C GLU A 150 -10.32 2.88 -9.72
N VAL A 151 -9.31 2.93 -8.86
CA VAL A 151 -7.96 2.47 -9.20
C VAL A 151 -7.94 0.97 -9.46
N ILE A 152 -8.51 0.18 -8.55
CA ILE A 152 -8.65 -1.28 -8.68
C ILE A 152 -9.52 -1.60 -9.89
N ASP A 153 -10.68 -0.95 -10.02
CA ASP A 153 -11.61 -1.17 -11.13
C ASP A 153 -10.94 -0.94 -12.48
N GLY A 154 -10.18 0.15 -12.64
CA GLY A 154 -9.44 0.42 -13.87
C GLY A 154 -8.52 -0.73 -14.28
N PHE A 155 -7.82 -1.33 -13.32
CA PHE A 155 -6.92 -2.47 -13.58
C PHE A 155 -7.68 -3.77 -13.86
N VAL A 156 -8.66 -4.10 -13.00
CA VAL A 156 -9.45 -5.35 -13.07
C VAL A 156 -10.35 -5.38 -14.31
N SER A 157 -10.91 -4.24 -14.71
CA SER A 157 -11.68 -4.08 -15.95
C SER A 157 -10.80 -4.01 -17.21
N LYS A 158 -9.47 -4.16 -17.06
CA LYS A 158 -8.46 -4.17 -18.14
C LYS A 158 -8.32 -2.84 -18.89
N ARG A 159 -8.90 -1.76 -18.34
CA ARG A 159 -8.74 -0.39 -18.83
C ARG A 159 -7.39 0.22 -18.45
N ALA A 160 -6.66 -0.36 -17.51
CA ALA A 160 -5.31 0.06 -17.14
C ALA A 160 -4.34 -1.13 -17.12
N ALA A 161 -3.18 -0.97 -17.76
CA ALA A 161 -2.14 -2.00 -17.83
C ALA A 161 -1.27 -2.08 -16.55
N MET A 162 -1.20 -0.98 -15.79
CA MET A 162 -0.53 -0.91 -14.50
C MET A 162 -1.40 -0.16 -13.50
N CYS A 163 -1.28 -0.46 -12.21
CA CYS A 163 -1.88 0.38 -11.17
C CYS A 163 -1.03 0.49 -9.91
N TRP A 164 -1.09 1.65 -9.26
CA TRP A 164 -0.53 1.86 -7.93
C TRP A 164 -1.58 1.50 -6.89
N TYR A 165 -1.27 0.58 -5.99
CA TYR A 165 -2.18 0.23 -4.91
C TYR A 165 -1.44 -0.51 -3.77
N LEU A 166 -2.16 -0.83 -2.71
CA LEU A 166 -1.74 -1.82 -1.70
C LEU A 166 -2.09 -3.25 -2.19
N GLY A 167 -2.01 -4.27 -1.34
CA GLY A 167 -2.22 -5.65 -1.77
C GLY A 167 -3.64 -6.06 -2.21
N ARG A 168 -4.65 -5.19 -2.13
CA ARG A 168 -6.07 -5.52 -2.43
C ARG A 168 -6.31 -5.87 -3.90
N VAL A 169 -5.45 -5.42 -4.81
CA VAL A 169 -5.59 -5.72 -6.24
C VAL A 169 -5.56 -7.22 -6.48
N PHE A 170 -4.73 -7.98 -5.76
CA PHE A 170 -4.68 -9.45 -5.87
C PHE A 170 -6.05 -10.08 -5.65
N SER A 171 -6.68 -9.87 -4.49
CA SER A 171 -7.99 -10.47 -4.20
C SER A 171 -9.06 -10.07 -5.21
N HIS A 172 -9.05 -8.83 -5.70
CA HIS A 172 -10.01 -8.41 -6.74
C HIS A 172 -9.75 -9.05 -8.10
N VAL A 173 -8.49 -9.24 -8.50
CA VAL A 173 -8.16 -9.98 -9.74
C VAL A 173 -8.70 -11.42 -9.65
N TYR A 174 -8.47 -12.11 -8.53
CA TYR A 174 -8.98 -13.49 -8.34
C TYR A 174 -10.51 -13.56 -8.43
N MET A 175 -11.21 -12.61 -7.81
CA MET A 175 -12.67 -12.63 -7.74
C MET A 175 -13.36 -12.16 -9.04
N HIS A 176 -12.74 -11.24 -9.79
CA HIS A 176 -13.44 -10.49 -10.84
C HIS A 176 -12.76 -10.51 -12.21
N ALA A 177 -11.48 -10.88 -12.28
CA ALA A 177 -10.75 -11.04 -13.53
C ALA A 177 -9.84 -12.28 -13.47
N PRO A 178 -10.39 -13.49 -13.20
CA PRO A 178 -9.59 -14.70 -13.06
C PRO A 178 -8.84 -15.08 -14.33
N ASP A 179 -9.25 -14.56 -15.49
CA ASP A 179 -8.60 -14.81 -16.78
C ASP A 179 -7.24 -14.12 -16.94
N ILE A 180 -6.93 -13.12 -16.09
CA ILE A 180 -5.63 -12.42 -16.09
C ILE A 180 -4.78 -12.72 -14.85
N LYS A 181 -5.23 -13.61 -13.94
CA LYS A 181 -4.57 -13.79 -12.63
C LYS A 181 -3.10 -14.17 -12.75
N ASP A 182 -2.76 -15.05 -13.70
CA ASP A 182 -1.39 -15.54 -13.93
C ASP A 182 -0.53 -14.52 -14.71
N ALA A 183 -1.14 -13.43 -15.15
CA ALA A 183 -0.50 -12.33 -15.89
C ALA A 183 -0.36 -11.06 -15.04
N VAL A 184 -0.59 -11.13 -13.73
CA VAL A 184 -0.45 -9.99 -12.81
C VAL A 184 0.72 -10.23 -11.87
N GLU A 185 1.62 -9.24 -11.80
CA GLU A 185 2.75 -9.25 -10.87
C GLU A 185 2.76 -7.96 -10.05
N CYS A 186 3.14 -8.03 -8.77
CA CYS A 186 3.47 -6.86 -7.99
C CYS A 186 4.98 -6.58 -8.03
N ILE A 187 5.34 -5.33 -8.33
CA ILE A 187 6.73 -4.87 -8.35
C ILE A 187 6.96 -3.79 -7.30
N PRO A 188 8.20 -3.66 -6.79
CA PRO A 188 8.57 -2.54 -5.93
C PRO A 188 8.32 -1.19 -6.63
N LEU A 189 7.98 -0.16 -5.86
CA LEU A 189 7.67 1.15 -6.43
C LEU A 189 8.88 1.75 -7.18
N PRO A 190 8.75 2.17 -8.45
CA PRO A 190 9.84 2.79 -9.19
C PRO A 190 10.41 4.00 -8.44
N LYS A 191 11.74 4.10 -8.38
CA LYS A 191 12.44 5.15 -7.63
C LYS A 191 12.44 6.48 -8.40
N GLY A 192 12.27 7.56 -7.66
CA GLY A 192 12.70 8.89 -8.10
C GLY A 192 14.19 9.03 -7.82
N ARG A 193 14.54 9.90 -6.86
CA ARG A 193 15.89 9.97 -6.29
C ARG A 193 16.16 8.84 -5.30
N MET A 194 15.11 8.37 -4.64
CA MET A 194 15.15 7.22 -3.76
C MET A 194 13.87 6.39 -3.90
N ARG A 195 13.91 5.16 -3.38
CA ARG A 195 12.70 4.35 -3.24
C ARG A 195 12.10 4.62 -1.88
N ALA A 196 10.83 5.02 -1.89
CA ALA A 196 10.00 5.16 -0.71
C ALA A 196 8.61 4.60 -1.02
N SER A 197 7.94 4.06 -0.01
CA SER A 197 6.60 3.50 -0.12
C SER A 197 5.70 4.15 0.91
N TYR A 198 4.45 4.42 0.53
CA TYR A 198 3.42 4.73 1.49
C TYR A 198 3.19 3.52 2.39
N TYR A 199 3.38 3.73 3.68
CA TYR A 199 3.20 2.73 4.73
C TYR A 199 1.89 3.01 5.47
N ASP A 200 1.01 2.01 5.51
CA ASP A 200 -0.35 2.09 6.05
C ASP A 200 -0.55 1.12 7.23
N PRO A 201 0.07 1.38 8.40
CA PRO A 201 -0.09 0.50 9.55
C PRO A 201 -1.42 0.76 10.26
N SER A 202 -2.15 -0.32 10.54
CA SER A 202 -3.21 -0.27 11.53
C SER A 202 -2.65 -0.60 12.91
N VAL A 203 -2.93 0.26 13.88
CA VAL A 203 -2.52 0.06 15.28
C VAL A 203 -3.74 -0.02 16.18
N VAL A 204 -3.62 -0.80 17.25
CA VAL A 204 -4.64 -0.91 18.29
C VAL A 204 -4.09 -0.45 19.64
N CYS A 205 -4.94 0.17 20.44
CA CYS A 205 -4.58 0.71 21.74
C CYS A 205 -5.78 0.72 22.69
N ALA A 206 -5.51 0.99 23.97
CA ALA A 206 -6.53 1.18 24.99
C ALA A 206 -6.32 2.52 25.70
N MET A 207 -7.42 3.20 26.03
CA MET A 207 -7.38 4.39 26.88
C MET A 207 -6.95 4.01 28.29
N ASN A 208 -6.12 4.83 28.94
CA ASN A 208 -5.72 4.60 30.33
C ASN A 208 -6.86 4.77 31.34
N THR A 209 -7.97 5.39 30.93
CA THR A 209 -9.18 5.59 31.74
C THR A 209 -10.13 4.39 31.72
N THR A 210 -9.78 3.28 31.06
CA THR A 210 -10.61 2.06 31.05
C THR A 210 -10.78 1.49 32.46
N GLU A 211 -11.98 1.06 32.80
CA GLU A 211 -12.26 0.33 34.06
C GLU A 211 -11.75 -1.12 34.02
N TYR A 212 -11.36 -1.61 32.83
CA TYR A 212 -10.96 -3.00 32.60
C TYR A 212 -9.58 -3.12 31.92
N PRO A 213 -8.48 -2.62 32.52
CA PRO A 213 -7.16 -2.57 31.89
C PRO A 213 -6.65 -3.96 31.50
N GLU A 214 -6.81 -4.96 32.37
CA GLU A 214 -6.37 -6.33 32.11
C GLU A 214 -7.18 -7.02 31.00
N ALA A 215 -8.49 -6.77 30.95
CA ALA A 215 -9.32 -7.31 29.88
C ALA A 215 -8.99 -6.64 28.53
N ALA A 216 -8.76 -5.33 28.55
CA ALA A 216 -8.35 -4.58 27.35
C ALA A 216 -7.03 -5.13 26.80
N LYS A 217 -6.01 -5.29 27.64
CA LYS A 217 -4.71 -5.89 27.25
C LYS A 217 -4.86 -7.27 26.64
N LYS A 218 -5.62 -8.17 27.29
CA LYS A 218 -5.90 -9.52 26.78
C LYS A 218 -6.61 -9.48 25.42
N PHE A 219 -7.57 -8.58 25.24
CA PHE A 219 -8.28 -8.42 23.98
C PHE A 219 -7.36 -7.90 22.87
N LEU A 220 -6.53 -6.90 23.15
CA LEU A 220 -5.55 -6.38 22.18
C LEU A 220 -4.55 -7.47 21.76
N LYS A 221 -4.04 -8.26 22.72
CA LYS A 221 -3.17 -9.41 22.43
C LYS A 221 -3.88 -10.44 21.55
N PHE A 222 -5.12 -10.78 21.88
CA PHE A 222 -5.95 -11.70 21.09
C PHE A 222 -6.14 -11.22 19.65
N LEU A 223 -6.36 -9.92 19.44
CA LEU A 223 -6.58 -9.35 18.11
C LEU A 223 -5.37 -9.47 17.18
N ILE A 224 -4.15 -9.30 17.73
CA ILE A 224 -2.94 -9.15 16.91
C ILE A 224 -2.11 -10.44 16.81
N THR A 225 -2.45 -11.49 17.55
CA THR A 225 -1.69 -12.75 17.59
C THR A 225 -2.52 -13.94 17.08
N GLY A 226 -1.82 -14.99 16.64
CA GLY A 226 -2.40 -16.29 16.32
C GLY A 226 -3.48 -16.29 15.24
N GLU A 227 -4.31 -17.34 15.25
CA GLU A 227 -5.41 -17.51 14.29
C GLU A 227 -6.44 -16.39 14.25
N PRO A 228 -6.83 -15.72 15.37
CA PRO A 228 -7.77 -14.61 15.29
C PRO A 228 -7.27 -13.47 14.40
N CYS A 229 -5.99 -13.13 14.49
CA CYS A 229 -5.36 -12.15 13.62
C CYS A 229 -5.40 -12.65 12.17
N VAL A 230 -4.96 -13.88 11.90
CA VAL A 230 -5.00 -14.48 10.54
C VAL A 230 -6.40 -14.43 9.93
N ARG A 231 -7.44 -14.81 10.69
CA ARG A 231 -8.84 -14.75 10.22
C ARG A 231 -9.24 -13.33 9.82
N PHE A 232 -8.80 -12.32 10.55
CA PHE A 232 -9.05 -10.92 10.19
C PHE A 232 -8.30 -10.53 8.90
N LEU A 233 -7.02 -10.88 8.78
CA LEU A 233 -6.22 -10.60 7.58
C LEU A 233 -6.83 -11.23 6.32
N LEU A 234 -7.44 -12.41 6.45
CA LEU A 234 -8.09 -13.13 5.35
C LEU A 234 -9.49 -12.61 4.97
N THR A 235 -10.01 -11.58 5.65
CA THR A 235 -11.24 -10.90 5.19
C THR A 235 -11.02 -10.10 3.91
N VAL A 236 -9.76 -9.74 3.64
CA VAL A 236 -9.28 -9.07 2.42
C VAL A 236 -7.90 -9.64 2.04
N PRO A 237 -7.85 -10.89 1.56
CA PRO A 237 -6.60 -11.60 1.31
C PRO A 237 -5.61 -10.81 0.44
N GLY A 238 -4.34 -10.84 0.83
CA GLY A 238 -3.26 -10.10 0.19
C GLY A 238 -3.19 -8.61 0.54
N HIS A 239 -4.28 -7.98 1.02
CA HIS A 239 -4.30 -6.52 1.24
C HIS A 239 -3.58 -6.05 2.49
N ILE A 240 -3.96 -6.61 3.65
CA ILE A 240 -3.39 -6.28 4.95
C ILE A 240 -2.49 -7.41 5.39
N LEU A 241 -1.27 -7.06 5.77
CA LEU A 241 -0.18 -8.00 6.03
C LEU A 241 0.05 -8.19 7.53
N PRO A 242 0.53 -9.38 7.93
CA PRO A 242 0.93 -9.66 9.32
C PRO A 242 1.95 -8.64 9.84
N ALA A 243 1.80 -8.21 11.10
CA ALA A 243 2.77 -7.36 11.79
C ALA A 243 3.75 -8.14 12.69
N LEU A 244 3.46 -9.43 12.93
CA LEU A 244 4.25 -10.35 13.74
C LEU A 244 4.75 -11.52 12.88
N LYS A 245 5.93 -12.05 13.18
CA LYS A 245 6.55 -13.19 12.50
C LYS A 245 5.71 -14.46 12.69
N SER A 246 5.29 -14.74 13.92
CA SER A 246 4.43 -15.89 14.24
C SER A 246 3.10 -15.87 13.46
N VAL A 247 2.49 -14.69 13.33
CA VAL A 247 1.27 -14.51 12.52
C VAL A 247 1.58 -14.64 11.04
N GLN A 248 2.73 -14.17 10.58
CA GLN A 248 3.17 -14.32 9.20
C GLN A 248 3.33 -15.78 8.79
N GLU A 249 3.95 -16.60 9.64
CA GLU A 249 4.09 -18.04 9.42
C GLU A 249 2.73 -18.75 9.32
N LEU A 250 1.79 -18.40 10.19
CA LEU A 250 0.42 -18.93 10.13
C LEU A 250 -0.35 -18.45 8.90
N TRP A 251 -0.18 -17.18 8.53
CA TRP A 251 -0.86 -16.59 7.38
C TRP A 251 -0.39 -17.19 6.05
N LEU A 252 0.93 -17.41 5.87
CA LEU A 252 1.51 -18.03 4.68
C LEU A 252 1.07 -19.48 4.46
N THR A 253 0.62 -20.16 5.52
CA THR A 253 0.16 -21.55 5.47
C THR A 253 -1.36 -21.68 5.51
N ALA A 254 -2.08 -20.55 5.54
CA ALA A 254 -3.53 -20.54 5.64
C ALA A 254 -4.21 -21.22 4.44
N ASP A 255 -5.37 -21.81 4.68
CA ASP A 255 -6.22 -22.38 3.64
C ASP A 255 -7.00 -21.28 2.92
N ASN A 256 -6.31 -20.55 2.06
CA ASN A 256 -6.89 -19.49 1.22
C ASN A 256 -6.24 -19.50 -0.16
N GLU A 257 -7.06 -19.60 -1.20
CA GLU A 257 -6.63 -19.69 -2.60
C GLU A 257 -5.80 -18.49 -3.06
N VAL A 258 -6.15 -17.26 -2.62
CA VAL A 258 -5.42 -16.03 -2.99
C VAL A 258 -4.04 -15.96 -2.34
N ILE A 259 -3.82 -16.64 -1.21
CA ILE A 259 -2.53 -16.63 -0.50
C ILE A 259 -1.60 -17.75 -0.99
N ARG A 260 -2.16 -18.84 -1.51
CA ARG A 260 -1.40 -20.04 -1.92
C ARG A 260 -0.93 -19.99 -3.37
N ASP A 261 -1.71 -19.37 -4.25
CA ASP A 261 -1.37 -19.15 -5.66
C ASP A 261 -0.44 -17.94 -5.79
#